data_AF-A0A354IF34-F1
#
_entry.id   AF-A0A354IF34-F1
#
_cell.length_a   1.000
_cell.length_b   1.000
_cell.length_c   1.000
_cell.angle_alpha   90.00
_cell.angle_beta   90.00
_cell.angle_gamma   90.00
#
_symmetry.space_group_name_H-M   'P 1'
#
loop_
_entity.id
_entity.type
_entity.pdbx_description
1 polymer ?
#
loop_
_entity_poly.entity_id
_entity_poly.type
_entity_poly.pdbx_seq_one_letter_code
_entity_poly.pdbx_strand_id
1 'polypeptide(L)'
;MSVQGAASGKCGTNLTWTLDDKGTLTISGTGEMDNYSSFAPWHASGKSIKSVVIKPGVTSIGDSAFSYCGSLKSITIPNSVTS
;
A
#
# COMPACT_ATOMS: atom_id res chain seq x y z
N MET A 1 7.99 25.40 -10.19
CA MET A 1 8.10 24.62 -8.94
C MET A 1 7.13 23.46 -9.05
N SER A 2 7.56 22.34 -9.62
CA SER A 2 6.70 21.18 -9.78
C SER A 2 6.72 20.42 -8.47
N VAL A 3 5.67 20.55 -7.66
CA VAL A 3 5.47 19.67 -6.51
C VAL A 3 5.49 18.24 -7.04
N GLN A 4 6.48 17.45 -6.64
CA GLN A 4 6.60 16.07 -7.06
C GLN A 4 5.42 15.32 -6.44
N GLY A 5 4.39 15.09 -7.25
CA GLY A 5 3.07 14.66 -6.80
C GLY A 5 3.12 13.31 -6.10
N ALA A 6 2.45 13.21 -4.96
CA ALA A 6 2.20 11.94 -4.29
C ALA A 6 1.63 10.92 -5.30
N ALA A 7 2.25 9.75 -5.40
CA ALA A 7 1.72 8.69 -6.26
C ALA A 7 0.48 8.10 -5.61
N SER A 8 -0.56 7.80 -6.38
CA SER A 8 -1.78 7.22 -5.84
C SER A 8 -2.49 6.36 -6.88
N GLY A 9 -3.39 5.50 -6.42
CA GLY A 9 -4.16 4.62 -7.29
C GLY A 9 -5.11 3.71 -6.53
N LYS A 10 -5.63 2.70 -7.23
CA LYS A 10 -6.48 1.65 -6.64
C LYS A 10 -5.66 0.41 -6.33
N CYS A 11 -6.10 -0.34 -5.32
CA CYS A 11 -5.51 -1.61 -4.88
C CYS A 11 -6.59 -2.60 -4.41
N GLY A 12 -7.77 -2.48 -5.00
CA GLY A 12 -8.99 -3.21 -4.66
C GLY A 12 -10.18 -2.53 -5.31
N THR A 13 -11.36 -3.16 -5.23
CA THR A 13 -12.61 -2.57 -5.74
C THR A 13 -12.91 -1.23 -5.03
N ASN A 14 -12.70 -1.21 -3.70
CA ASN A 14 -13.00 -0.08 -2.82
C ASN A 14 -11.78 0.40 -2.02
N LEU A 15 -10.58 -0.06 -2.38
CA LEU A 15 -9.33 0.33 -1.73
C LEU A 15 -8.49 1.25 -2.62
N THR A 16 -7.92 2.27 -2.01
CA THR A 16 -6.99 3.20 -2.64
C THR A 16 -5.68 3.23 -1.87
N TRP A 17 -4.62 3.61 -2.58
CA TRP A 17 -3.31 3.81 -1.99
C TRP A 17 -2.78 5.19 -2.33
N THR A 18 -1.95 5.71 -1.44
CA THR A 18 -1.18 6.94 -1.64
C THR A 18 0.23 6.73 -1.12
N LEU A 19 1.23 7.24 -1.84
CA LEU A 19 2.62 7.27 -1.43
C LEU A 19 3.07 8.71 -1.30
N ASP A 20 3.49 9.09 -0.10
CA ASP A 20 4.06 10.40 0.17
C ASP A 20 5.54 10.48 -0.24
N ASP A 21 6.09 11.70 -0.19
CA ASP A 21 7.50 12.00 -0.47
C ASP A 21 8.47 11.46 0.59
N LYS A 22 7.97 11.07 1.76
CA LYS A 22 8.76 10.53 2.88
C LYS A 22 8.96 9.02 2.75
N GLY A 23 8.16 8.33 1.93
CA GLY A 23 8.17 6.89 1.74
C GLY A 23 7.11 6.14 2.55
N THR A 24 6.03 6.82 2.95
CA THR A 24 4.87 6.22 3.62
C THR A 24 3.82 5.83 2.58
N LEU A 25 3.63 4.53 2.40
CA LEU A 25 2.50 3.99 1.64
C LEU A 25 1.30 3.87 2.57
N THR A 26 0.21 4.58 2.26
CA THR A 26 -1.05 4.50 3.01
C THR A 26 -2.10 3.79 2.18
N ILE A 27 -2.70 2.73 2.74
CA ILE A 27 -3.85 2.03 2.16
C ILE A 27 -5.11 2.47 2.89
N SER A 28 -6.14 2.89 2.16
CA SER A 28 -7.39 3.40 2.70
C SER A 28 -8.59 2.86 1.93
N GLY A 29 -9.77 2.90 2.56
CA GLY A 29 -11.00 2.37 1.99
C GLY A 29 -11.54 1.20 2.82
N THR A 30 -12.48 0.46 2.24
CA THR A 30 -13.11 -0.68 2.90
C THR A 30 -13.09 -1.91 2.01
N GLY A 31 -12.85 -3.08 2.60
CA GLY A 31 -12.88 -4.37 1.91
C GLY A 31 -11.49 -4.94 1.60
N GLU A 32 -11.46 -5.80 0.58
CA GLU A 32 -10.34 -6.68 0.28
C GLU A 32 -9.34 -6.01 -0.68
N MET A 33 -8.04 -6.28 -0.45
CA MET A 33 -6.97 -5.91 -1.36
C MET A 33 -6.86 -6.95 -2.49
N ASP A 34 -6.53 -6.49 -3.70
CA ASP A 34 -6.33 -7.39 -4.84
C ASP A 34 -5.12 -8.32 -4.61
N ASN A 35 -5.23 -9.58 -5.03
CA ASN A 35 -4.10 -10.50 -5.08
C ASN A 35 -3.19 -10.18 -6.25
N TYR A 36 -1.88 -10.04 -6.01
CA TYR A 36 -0.92 -9.65 -7.04
C TYR A 36 -0.11 -10.86 -7.53
N SER A 37 -0.54 -11.43 -8.66
CA SER A 37 0.22 -12.48 -9.38
C SER A 37 1.47 -11.93 -10.08
N SER A 38 1.62 -10.61 -10.16
CA SER A 38 2.78 -9.93 -10.73
C SER A 38 3.30 -8.85 -9.79
N PHE A 39 2.97 -7.58 -10.03
CA PHE A 39 3.46 -6.44 -9.27
C PHE A 39 2.31 -5.62 -8.69
N ALA A 40 2.41 -5.31 -7.40
CA ALA A 40 1.51 -4.35 -6.78
C ALA A 40 1.68 -2.95 -7.41
N PRO A 41 0.65 -2.08 -7.36
CA PRO A 41 0.67 -0.76 -8.01
C PRO A 41 1.85 0.14 -7.61
N TRP A 42 2.37 -0.03 -6.39
CA TRP A 42 3.48 0.74 -5.84
C TRP A 42 4.86 0.10 -6.07
N HIS A 43 4.95 -1.01 -6.82
CA HIS A 43 6.19 -1.74 -7.08
C HIS A 43 7.34 -0.84 -7.60
N ALA A 44 7.04 0.09 -8.51
CA ALA A 44 8.04 1.00 -9.08
C ALA A 44 8.74 1.85 -8.01
N SER A 45 8.06 2.13 -6.91
CA SER A 45 8.56 2.88 -5.76
C SER A 45 8.93 1.98 -4.58
N GLY A 46 8.98 0.66 -4.75
CA GLY A 46 9.25 -0.30 -3.67
C GLY A 46 10.54 -0.04 -2.89
N LYS A 47 11.57 0.51 -3.56
CA LYS A 47 12.85 0.89 -2.93
C LYS A 47 12.79 2.18 -2.11
N SER A 48 11.77 3.02 -2.27
CA SER A 48 11.58 4.24 -1.48
C SER A 48 10.55 4.09 -0.36
N ILE A 49 9.72 3.03 -0.39
CA ILE A 49 8.74 2.74 0.65
C ILE A 49 9.47 2.26 1.91
N LYS A 50 9.30 3.00 3.00
CA LYS A 50 9.90 2.74 4.32
C LYS A 50 8.85 2.31 5.33
N SER A 51 7.62 2.78 5.19
CA SER A 51 6.51 2.50 6.07
C SER A 51 5.25 2.20 5.27
N VAL A 52 4.48 1.23 5.75
CA VAL A 52 3.15 0.93 5.23
C VAL A 52 2.13 1.16 6.36
N VAL A 53 1.10 1.94 6.08
CA VAL A 53 -0.01 2.21 7.00
C VAL A 53 -1.29 1.71 6.37
N ILE A 54 -1.85 0.64 6.91
CA ILE A 54 -3.16 0.13 6.49
C ILE A 54 -4.21 0.75 7.42
N LYS A 55 -5.17 1.49 6.87
CA LYS A 55 -6.23 2.10 7.67
C LYS A 55 -7.33 1.10 8.04
N PRO A 56 -8.05 1.32 9.16
CA PRO A 56 -9.22 0.53 9.50
C PRO A 56 -10.22 0.48 8.34
N GLY A 57 -10.83 -0.69 8.14
CA GLY A 57 -11.77 -0.96 7.05
C GLY A 57 -11.22 -1.91 6.00
N VAL A 58 -9.90 -1.99 5.85
CA VAL A 58 -9.25 -3.05 5.06
C VAL A 58 -9.44 -4.39 5.77
N THR A 59 -9.94 -5.39 5.06
CA THR A 59 -10.29 -6.71 5.61
C THR A 59 -9.29 -7.80 5.27
N SER A 60 -8.54 -7.66 4.17
CA SER A 60 -7.49 -8.61 3.77
C SER A 60 -6.33 -7.89 3.08
N ILE A 61 -5.17 -8.53 3.10
CA ILE A 61 -3.97 -8.09 2.38
C ILE A 61 -3.74 -9.08 1.24
N GLY A 62 -3.59 -8.57 0.03
CA GLY A 62 -3.41 -9.41 -1.15
C GLY A 62 -2.06 -10.11 -1.17
N ASP A 63 -2.03 -11.27 -1.82
CA ASP A 63 -0.80 -12.03 -2.04
C ASP A 63 0.26 -11.17 -2.73
N SER A 64 1.49 -11.27 -2.23
CA SER A 64 2.66 -10.53 -2.72
C SER A 64 2.56 -9.00 -2.73
N ALA A 65 1.61 -8.40 -2.00
CA ALA A 65 1.39 -6.95 -1.95
C ALA A 65 2.67 -6.14 -1.63
N PHE A 66 3.58 -6.69 -0.83
CA PHE A 66 4.80 -5.99 -0.38
C PHE A 66 6.12 -6.71 -0.75
N SER A 67 6.09 -7.71 -1.63
CA SER A 67 7.26 -8.56 -1.95
C SER A 67 8.47 -7.80 -2.52
N TYR A 68 8.25 -6.64 -3.13
CA TYR A 68 9.29 -5.81 -3.74
C TYR A 68 9.58 -4.50 -2.98
N CYS A 69 9.03 -4.36 -1.77
CA CYS A 69 9.29 -3.21 -0.90
C CYS A 69 10.60 -3.40 -0.12
N GLY A 70 11.74 -3.46 -0.81
CA GLY A 70 13.04 -3.82 -0.20
C GLY A 70 13.58 -2.86 0.87
N SER A 71 13.02 -1.65 0.98
CA SER A 71 13.37 -0.67 2.01
C SER A 71 12.35 -0.60 3.15
N LEU A 72 11.33 -1.45 3.15
CA LEU A 72 10.25 -1.44 4.12
C LEU A 72 10.76 -1.84 5.50
N LYS A 73 10.53 -0.98 6.49
CA LYS A 73 10.95 -1.18 7.88
C LYS A 73 9.80 -1.37 8.87
N SER A 74 8.62 -0.86 8.53
CA SER A 74 7.47 -0.88 9.43
C SER A 74 6.17 -1.05 8.66
N ILE A 75 5.28 -1.87 9.20
CA ILE A 75 3.91 -2.03 8.71
C ILE A 75 2.95 -1.90 9.89
N THR A 76 1.99 -0.98 9.79
CA THR A 76 0.88 -0.84 10.72
C THR A 76 -0.33 -1.54 10.15
N ILE A 77 -0.73 -2.65 10.78
CA ILE A 77 -1.90 -3.45 10.39
C ILE A 77 -3.01 -3.22 11.42
N PRO A 78 -4.22 -2.80 11.02
CA PRO A 78 -5.34 -2.61 11.92
C PRO A 78 -6.03 -3.94 12.22
N ASN A 79 -6.75 -4.01 13.35
CA ASN A 79 -7.51 -5.20 13.76
C ASN A 79 -8.63 -5.61 12.79
N SER A 80 -8.97 -4.76 11.80
CA SER A 80 -9.96 -5.10 10.77
C SER A 80 -9.43 -6.10 9.75
N VAL A 81 -8.11 -6.26 9.62
CA VAL A 81 -7.49 -7.23 8.72
C VAL A 81 -7.59 -8.62 9.34
N THR A 82 -8.24 -9.53 8.63
CA THR A 82 -8.40 -10.94 8.98
C THR A 82 -7.65 -11.80 7.96
N SER A 83 -7.04 -12.90 8.42
CA SER A 83 -6.33 -13.88 7.56
C SER A 83 -7.28 -14.84 6.87
#